data_AF-A0A848C937-F1
#
_entry.id   AF-A0A848C937-F1
#
_cell.length_a   1.000
_cell.length_b   1.000
_cell.length_c   1.000
_cell.angle_alpha   90.00
_cell.angle_beta   90.00
_cell.angle_gamma   90.00
#
_symmetry.space_group_name_H-M   'P 1'
#
loop_
_entity.id
_entity.type
_entity.pdbx_description
1 polymer ?
#
loop_
_entity_poly.entity_id
_entity_poly.type
_entity_poly.pdbx_seq_one_letter_code
_entity_poly.pdbx_strand_id
1 'polypeptide(L)'
;MNKSSHSQTKNSIKQAPIRLTEENYLDLAKKVIKKVIERSERNKRNKRNDKIITTTQLRNILQYLSLLDNKLLTTSDSKKDALIKKELTYFKLRLVYAAGRDFEVKSFITDSNLIKYVQAAQTSFKEFKLYHHYLEALVAYHKFYIR
;
A
#
# COMPACT_ATOMS: atom_id res chain seq x y z
N MET A 1 -3.78 -39.31 -30.81
CA MET A 1 -2.67 -39.34 -29.84
C MET A 1 -2.28 -37.92 -29.47
N ASN A 2 -2.19 -37.67 -28.17
CA ASN A 2 -1.94 -36.39 -27.53
C ASN A 2 -0.42 -36.14 -27.38
N LYS A 3 0.02 -34.87 -27.47
CA LYS A 3 1.21 -34.22 -26.83
C LYS A 3 1.45 -32.89 -27.56
N SER A 4 1.01 -31.76 -27.00
CA SER A 4 1.69 -30.93 -25.99
C SER A 4 2.72 -29.95 -26.58
N SER A 5 2.32 -28.67 -26.56
CA SER A 5 3.08 -27.51 -26.09
C SER A 5 4.31 -27.06 -26.86
N HIS A 6 4.30 -25.79 -27.29
CA HIS A 6 5.21 -24.80 -26.71
C HIS A 6 4.46 -23.47 -26.52
N SER A 7 4.61 -22.97 -25.30
CA SER A 7 3.88 -21.90 -24.67
C SER A 7 4.21 -20.53 -25.25
N GLN A 8 3.16 -19.77 -25.54
CA GLN A 8 3.23 -18.31 -25.61
C GLN A 8 3.41 -17.76 -24.19
N THR A 9 4.60 -17.27 -23.87
CA THR A 9 4.88 -16.60 -22.59
C THR A 9 4.34 -15.18 -22.66
N LYS A 10 3.24 -14.95 -21.94
CA LYS A 10 2.52 -13.68 -21.82
C LYS A 10 3.46 -12.57 -21.31
N ASN A 11 3.68 -11.57 -22.16
CA ASN A 11 4.24 -10.29 -21.80
C ASN A 11 3.36 -9.63 -20.71
N SER A 12 3.86 -9.51 -19.49
CA SER A 12 3.09 -9.03 -18.33
C SER A 12 3.09 -7.50 -18.30
N ILE A 13 2.17 -6.88 -19.04
CA ILE A 13 1.87 -5.45 -18.87
C ILE A 13 1.37 -5.28 -17.43
N LYS A 14 2.15 -4.61 -16.56
CA LYS A 14 1.72 -4.24 -15.21
C LYS A 14 0.57 -3.24 -15.33
N GLN A 15 -0.67 -3.74 -15.35
CA GLN A 15 -1.88 -2.92 -15.37
C GLN A 15 -1.87 -1.93 -14.19
N ALA A 16 -2.44 -0.74 -14.41
CA ALA A 16 -2.65 0.23 -13.34
C ALA A 16 -3.51 -0.41 -12.23
N PRO A 17 -3.23 -0.11 -10.94
CA PRO A 17 -4.06 -0.61 -9.86
C PRO A 17 -5.48 -0.05 -9.98
N ILE A 18 -6.46 -0.82 -9.52
CA ILE A 18 -7.86 -0.39 -9.41
C ILE A 18 -7.91 0.88 -8.55
N ARG A 19 -8.60 1.92 -9.00
CA ARG A 19 -8.74 3.17 -8.23
C ARG A 19 -9.45 2.91 -6.90
N LEU A 20 -9.01 3.56 -5.83
CA LEU A 20 -9.68 3.49 -4.53
C LEU A 20 -11.05 4.18 -4.58
N THR A 21 -12.06 3.55 -3.99
CA THR A 21 -13.40 4.10 -3.78
C THR A 21 -13.87 3.71 -2.38
N GLU A 22 -14.95 4.33 -1.89
CA GLU A 22 -15.52 4.08 -0.56
C GLU A 22 -15.99 2.63 -0.41
N GLU A 23 -16.36 1.98 -1.51
CA GLU A 23 -16.88 0.61 -1.56
C GLU A 23 -15.77 -0.44 -1.70
N ASN A 24 -14.57 -0.07 -2.14
CA ASN A 24 -13.56 -1.06 -2.54
C ASN A 24 -12.27 -1.07 -1.69
N TYR A 25 -11.97 0.00 -0.95
CA TYR A 25 -10.67 0.13 -0.29
C TYR A 25 -10.44 -0.98 0.76
N LEU A 26 -11.50 -1.38 1.47
CA LEU A 26 -11.45 -2.48 2.45
C LEU A 26 -11.12 -3.82 1.80
N ASP A 27 -11.79 -4.15 0.71
CA ASP A 27 -11.57 -5.42 0.00
C ASP A 27 -10.19 -5.46 -0.67
N LEU A 28 -9.73 -4.34 -1.22
CA LEU A 28 -8.39 -4.22 -1.77
C LEU A 28 -7.33 -4.43 -0.67
N ALA A 29 -7.50 -3.81 0.50
CA ALA A 29 -6.58 -3.99 1.63
C ALA A 29 -6.55 -5.45 2.10
N LYS A 30 -7.72 -6.08 2.26
CA LYS A 30 -7.83 -7.51 2.62
C LYS A 30 -7.12 -8.41 1.61
N LYS A 31 -7.30 -8.18 0.31
CA LYS A 31 -6.63 -8.92 -0.76
C LYS A 31 -5.12 -8.79 -0.68
N VAL A 32 -4.60 -7.59 -0.40
CA VAL A 32 -3.17 -7.35 -0.21
C VAL A 32 -2.62 -8.16 0.96
N ILE A 33 -3.28 -8.12 2.12
CA ILE A 33 -2.82 -8.87 3.30
C ILE A 33 -2.84 -10.38 3.05
N LYS A 34 -3.89 -10.91 2.42
CA LYS A 34 -3.92 -12.33 2.01
C LYS A 34 -2.76 -12.70 1.09
N LYS A 35 -2.48 -11.88 0.08
CA LYS A 35 -1.35 -12.08 -0.84
C LYS A 35 0.00 -12.09 -0.10
N VAL A 36 0.17 -11.23 0.90
CA VAL A 36 1.38 -11.18 1.74
C VAL A 36 1.55 -12.48 2.53
N ILE A 37 0.47 -12.99 3.12
CA ILE A 37 0.47 -14.26 3.86
C ILE A 37 0.80 -15.42 2.92
N GLU A 38 0.12 -15.53 1.77
CA GLU A 38 0.38 -16.56 0.78
C GLU A 38 1.84 -16.56 0.29
N ARG A 39 2.42 -15.37 0.05
CA ARG A 39 3.83 -15.25 -0.29
C ARG A 39 4.73 -15.74 0.84
N SER A 40 4.45 -15.39 2.08
CA SER A 40 5.22 -15.85 3.23
C SER A 40 5.19 -17.37 3.35
N GLU A 41 4.01 -18.00 3.20
CA GLU A 41 3.87 -19.46 3.25
C GLU A 41 4.62 -20.15 2.10
N ARG A 42 4.57 -19.60 0.88
CA ARG A 42 5.39 -20.09 -0.24
C ARG A 42 6.89 -19.96 0.04
N ASN A 43 7.33 -18.84 0.61
CA ASN A 43 8.72 -18.60 0.95
C ASN A 43 9.22 -19.60 2.00
N LYS A 44 8.43 -19.87 3.05
CA LYS A 44 8.73 -20.89 4.05
C LYS A 44 8.89 -22.28 3.42
N ARG A 45 7.96 -22.69 2.54
CA ARG A 45 8.05 -23.98 1.81
C ARG A 45 9.32 -24.08 0.97
N ASN A 46 9.76 -22.97 0.39
CA ASN A 46 10.99 -22.87 -0.39
C ASN A 46 12.25 -22.62 0.46
N LYS A 47 12.17 -22.79 1.80
CA LYS A 47 13.26 -22.56 2.76
C LYS A 47 13.89 -21.15 2.66
N ARG A 48 13.10 -20.16 2.24
CA ARG A 48 13.49 -18.73 2.24
C ARG A 48 13.09 -18.11 3.57
N ASN A 49 13.96 -17.26 4.11
CA ASN A 49 13.76 -16.61 5.41
C ASN A 49 13.19 -15.19 5.30
N ASP A 50 12.45 -14.90 4.22
CA ASP A 50 11.82 -13.59 4.00
C ASP A 50 10.76 -13.35 5.07
N LYS A 51 10.92 -12.29 5.87
CA LYS A 51 9.97 -11.95 6.91
C LYS A 51 8.76 -11.21 6.32
N ILE A 52 7.67 -11.21 7.08
CA ILE A 52 6.56 -10.31 6.80
C ILE A 52 6.87 -8.96 7.44
N ILE A 53 6.44 -7.87 6.81
CA ILE A 53 6.45 -6.54 7.43
C ILE A 53 5.78 -6.59 8.81
N THR A 54 6.34 -5.90 9.78
CA THR A 54 5.81 -5.85 11.16
C THR A 54 4.71 -4.81 11.30
N THR A 55 3.85 -4.98 12.30
CA THR A 55 2.82 -4.01 12.67
C THR A 55 3.43 -2.64 13.04
N THR A 56 4.62 -2.63 13.65
CA THR A 56 5.36 -1.39 13.99
C THR A 56 5.80 -0.63 12.74
N GLN A 57 6.38 -1.32 11.74
CA GLN A 57 6.75 -0.68 10.47
C GLN A 57 5.52 -0.08 9.77
N LEU A 58 4.40 -0.80 9.74
CA LEU A 58 3.14 -0.31 9.18
C LEU A 58 2.57 0.90 9.94
N ARG A 59 2.57 0.83 11.28
CA ARG A 59 2.10 1.94 12.12
C ARG A 59 2.95 3.20 11.93
N ASN A 60 4.27 3.05 11.78
CA ASN A 60 5.15 4.19 11.52
C ASN A 60 4.82 4.87 10.17
N ILE A 61 4.42 4.09 9.15
CA ILE A 61 3.96 4.64 7.87
C ILE A 61 2.62 5.36 8.06
N LEU A 62 1.66 4.77 8.77
CA LEU A 62 0.33 5.35 9.02
C LEU A 62 0.40 6.64 9.86
N GLN A 63 1.26 6.68 10.87
CA GLN A 63 1.37 7.81 11.79
C GLN A 63 1.62 9.14 11.07
N TYR A 64 2.39 9.14 9.98
CA TYR A 64 2.61 10.36 9.19
C TYR A 64 1.29 10.89 8.59
N LEU A 65 0.44 10.00 8.06
CA LEU A 65 -0.85 10.39 7.50
C LEU A 65 -1.83 10.82 8.59
N SER A 66 -1.84 10.15 9.75
CA SER A 66 -2.71 10.55 10.87
C SER A 66 -2.34 11.93 11.42
N LEU A 67 -1.03 12.27 11.47
CA LEU A 67 -0.58 13.62 11.82
C LEU A 67 -1.04 14.66 10.80
N LEU A 68 -1.02 14.32 9.51
CA LEU A 68 -1.54 15.18 8.45
C LEU A 68 -3.06 15.35 8.55
N ASP A 69 -3.82 14.27 8.78
CA ASP A 69 -5.27 14.29 8.92
C ASP A 69 -5.70 15.21 10.08
N ASN A 70 -5.03 15.10 11.23
CA ASN A 70 -5.24 15.99 12.37
C ASN A 70 -4.94 17.47 12.04
N LYS A 71 -3.85 17.74 11.31
CA LYS A 71 -3.51 19.11 10.87
C LYS A 71 -4.55 19.68 9.90
N LEU A 72 -5.19 18.84 9.10
CA LEU A 72 -6.23 19.27 8.15
C LEU A 72 -7.53 19.68 8.86
N LEU A 73 -7.79 19.24 10.10
CA LEU A 73 -8.96 19.65 10.87
C LEU A 73 -8.99 21.16 11.17
N THR A 74 -7.82 21.77 11.34
CA THR A 74 -7.68 23.22 11.63
C THR A 74 -7.21 24.03 10.42
N THR A 75 -7.04 23.38 9.26
CA THR A 75 -6.62 24.04 8.02
C THR A 75 -7.86 24.53 7.26
N SER A 76 -7.84 25.78 6.79
CA SER A 76 -8.91 26.32 5.94
C SER A 76 -9.08 25.51 4.66
N ASP A 77 -10.31 25.31 4.20
CA ASP A 77 -10.59 24.47 3.02
C ASP A 77 -9.80 24.90 1.78
N SER A 78 -9.66 26.21 1.56
CA SER A 78 -8.88 26.80 0.46
C SER A 78 -7.38 26.43 0.47
N LYS A 79 -6.85 25.95 1.60
CA LYS A 79 -5.43 25.58 1.77
C LYS A 79 -5.21 24.07 1.89
N LYS A 80 -6.26 23.26 2.02
CA LYS A 80 -6.16 21.81 2.27
C LYS A 80 -5.44 21.08 1.14
N ASP A 81 -5.87 21.28 -0.10
CA ASP A 81 -5.29 20.55 -1.24
C ASP A 81 -3.81 20.89 -1.46
N ALA A 82 -3.43 22.16 -1.30
CA ALA A 82 -2.04 22.59 -1.38
C ALA A 82 -1.17 21.95 -0.28
N LEU A 83 -1.69 21.89 0.96
CA LEU A 83 -1.01 21.24 2.07
C LEU A 83 -0.87 19.73 1.84
N ILE A 84 -1.94 19.05 1.43
CA ILE A 84 -1.95 17.62 1.10
C ILE A 84 -0.91 17.33 0.04
N LYS A 85 -0.90 18.07 -1.08
CA LYS A 85 0.05 17.85 -2.17
C LYS A 85 1.49 17.95 -1.70
N LYS A 86 1.82 18.97 -0.89
CA LYS A 86 3.16 19.16 -0.31
C LYS A 86 3.56 17.99 0.59
N GLU A 87 2.71 17.67 1.57
CA GLU A 87 3.00 16.66 2.60
C GLU A 87 3.07 15.25 2.01
N LEU A 88 2.15 14.89 1.10
CA LEU A 88 2.18 13.60 0.41
C LEU A 88 3.35 13.45 -0.56
N THR A 89 3.87 14.54 -1.13
CA THR A 89 5.10 14.49 -1.94
C THR A 89 6.29 14.07 -1.08
N TYR A 90 6.41 14.66 0.12
CA TYR A 90 7.44 14.28 1.06
C TYR A 90 7.21 12.88 1.65
N PHE A 91 5.96 12.50 1.91
CA PHE A 91 5.60 11.14 2.30
C PHE A 91 6.01 10.09 1.26
N LYS A 92 5.77 10.37 -0.04
CA LYS A 92 6.22 9.50 -1.13
C LYS A 92 7.73 9.31 -1.12
N LEU A 93 8.51 10.36 -0.90
CA LEU A 93 9.97 10.25 -0.74
C LEU A 93 10.35 9.32 0.43
N ARG A 94 9.68 9.47 1.58
CA ARG A 94 9.89 8.59 2.75
C ARG A 94 9.56 7.13 2.45
N LEU A 95 8.48 6.85 1.73
CA LEU A 95 8.12 5.50 1.30
C LEU A 95 9.19 4.89 0.38
N VAL A 96 9.69 5.65 -0.60
CA VAL A 96 10.76 5.20 -1.50
C VAL A 96 12.03 4.89 -0.72
N TYR A 97 12.42 5.77 0.20
CA TYR A 97 13.60 5.56 1.03
C TYR A 97 13.46 4.35 1.95
N ALA A 98 12.29 4.17 2.59
CA ALA A 98 12.01 3.01 3.43
C ALA A 98 12.07 1.71 2.63
N ALA A 99 11.51 1.70 1.41
CA ALA A 99 11.64 0.58 0.47
C ALA A 99 13.09 0.32 0.00
N GLY A 100 13.95 1.35 0.00
CA GLY A 100 15.36 1.19 -0.35
C GLY A 100 16.16 0.46 0.74
N ARG A 101 15.80 0.65 2.01
CA ARG A 101 16.56 0.14 3.15
C ARG A 101 16.11 -1.23 3.67
N ASP A 102 14.86 -1.58 3.39
CA ASP A 102 14.15 -2.69 4.04
C ASP A 102 13.34 -3.45 2.98
N PHE A 103 13.70 -4.71 2.78
CA PHE A 103 13.15 -5.54 1.72
C PHE A 103 11.68 -5.87 1.98
N GLU A 104 11.32 -6.13 3.23
CA GLU A 104 9.96 -6.42 3.66
C GLU A 104 9.04 -5.23 3.43
N VAL A 105 9.52 -4.02 3.74
CA VAL A 105 8.82 -2.76 3.45
C VAL A 105 8.66 -2.56 1.94
N LYS A 106 9.70 -2.79 1.15
CA LYS A 106 9.64 -2.70 -0.32
C LYS A 106 8.60 -3.65 -0.92
N SER A 107 8.63 -4.90 -0.47
CA SER A 107 7.75 -5.96 -0.93
C SER A 107 6.30 -5.62 -0.61
N PHE A 108 6.04 -5.12 0.60
CA PHE A 108 4.73 -4.66 1.01
C PHE A 108 4.24 -3.46 0.19
N ILE A 109 5.05 -2.40 0.04
CA ILE A 109 4.72 -1.21 -0.75
C ILE A 109 4.37 -1.58 -2.20
N THR A 110 5.07 -2.58 -2.75
CA THR A 110 4.83 -3.07 -4.11
C THR A 110 3.48 -3.78 -4.21
N ASP A 111 3.16 -4.69 -3.28
CA ASP A 111 1.88 -5.41 -3.30
C ASP A 111 0.67 -4.51 -3.07
N SER A 112 0.83 -3.54 -2.18
CA SER A 112 -0.22 -2.61 -1.77
C SER A 112 -0.39 -1.43 -2.74
N ASN A 113 0.48 -1.28 -3.74
CA ASN A 113 0.52 -0.14 -4.66
C ASN A 113 0.56 1.24 -3.98
N LEU A 114 1.12 1.34 -2.75
CA LEU A 114 1.10 2.58 -1.96
C LEU A 114 1.68 3.79 -2.72
N ILE A 115 2.76 3.59 -3.50
CA ILE A 115 3.37 4.68 -4.29
C ILE A 115 2.43 5.22 -5.37
N LYS A 116 1.57 4.38 -5.96
CA LYS A 116 0.61 4.82 -6.97
C LYS A 116 -0.58 5.52 -6.31
N TYR A 117 -1.08 4.97 -5.20
CA TYR A 117 -2.21 5.58 -4.50
C TYR A 117 -1.85 6.90 -3.79
N VAL A 118 -0.61 7.06 -3.28
CA VAL A 118 -0.18 8.36 -2.74
C VAL A 118 -0.15 9.45 -3.83
N GLN A 119 0.13 9.10 -5.09
CA GLN A 119 0.06 10.05 -6.20
C GLN A 119 -1.38 10.47 -6.50
N ALA A 120 -2.32 9.52 -6.50
CA ALA A 120 -3.75 9.83 -6.66
C ALA A 120 -4.28 10.69 -5.50
N ALA A 121 -3.84 10.39 -4.27
CA ALA A 121 -4.21 11.11 -3.06
C ALA A 121 -3.78 12.59 -3.03
N GLN A 122 -2.83 13.00 -3.87
CA GLN A 122 -2.39 14.39 -3.99
C GLN A 122 -3.38 15.30 -4.73
N THR A 123 -4.43 14.74 -5.33
CA THR A 123 -5.34 15.49 -6.22
C THR A 123 -6.48 16.19 -5.48
N SER A 124 -6.89 15.71 -4.31
CA SER A 124 -7.93 16.35 -3.50
C SER A 124 -7.97 15.80 -2.07
N PHE A 125 -8.60 16.56 -1.16
CA PHE A 125 -8.96 16.07 0.18
C PHE A 125 -9.72 14.74 0.17
N LYS A 126 -10.65 14.53 -0.78
CA LYS A 126 -11.40 13.28 -0.89
C LYS A 126 -10.49 12.09 -1.20
N GLU A 127 -9.60 12.24 -2.18
CA GLU A 127 -8.65 11.18 -2.54
C GLU A 127 -7.64 10.90 -1.41
N PHE A 128 -7.24 11.93 -0.67
CA PHE A 128 -6.45 11.77 0.54
C PHE A 128 -7.18 10.92 1.60
N LYS A 129 -8.45 11.20 1.90
CA LYS A 129 -9.22 10.41 2.88
C LYS A 129 -9.35 8.94 2.46
N LEU A 130 -9.60 8.67 1.18
CA LEU A 130 -9.62 7.30 0.65
C LEU A 130 -8.28 6.58 0.84
N TYR A 131 -7.17 7.26 0.56
CA TYR A 131 -5.83 6.71 0.77
C TYR A 131 -5.51 6.49 2.25
N HIS A 132 -5.92 7.42 3.13
CA HIS A 132 -5.77 7.28 4.57
C HIS A 132 -6.53 6.05 5.09
N HIS A 133 -7.82 5.92 4.75
CA HIS A 133 -8.63 4.77 5.15
C HIS A 133 -8.11 3.44 4.56
N TYR A 134 -7.59 3.46 3.34
CA TYR A 134 -6.94 2.28 2.75
C TYR A 134 -5.72 1.84 3.57
N LEU A 135 -4.88 2.79 4.02
CA LEU A 135 -3.72 2.47 4.85
C LEU A 135 -4.15 1.99 6.25
N GLU A 136 -5.16 2.59 6.85
CA GLU A 136 -5.77 2.11 8.10
C GLU A 136 -6.28 0.67 7.96
N ALA A 137 -6.98 0.36 6.86
CA ALA A 137 -7.47 -0.97 6.56
C ALA A 137 -6.32 -1.99 6.39
N LEU A 138 -5.21 -1.59 5.75
CA LEU A 138 -4.02 -2.43 5.66
C LEU A 138 -3.45 -2.76 7.04
N VAL A 139 -3.34 -1.77 7.94
CA VAL A 139 -2.89 -1.99 9.33
C VAL A 139 -3.87 -2.88 10.09
N ALA A 140 -5.18 -2.63 9.96
CA ALA A 140 -6.21 -3.39 10.65
C ALA A 140 -6.22 -4.87 10.22
N TYR A 141 -6.20 -5.15 8.91
CA TYR A 141 -6.15 -6.52 8.41
C TYR A 141 -4.82 -7.21 8.69
N HIS A 142 -3.70 -6.48 8.67
CA HIS A 142 -2.42 -7.02 9.11
C HIS A 142 -2.51 -7.47 10.56
N LYS A 143 -3.06 -6.64 11.45
CA LYS A 143 -3.27 -7.01 12.85
C LYS A 143 -4.23 -8.18 13.02
N PHE A 144 -5.29 -8.23 12.23
CA PHE A 144 -6.30 -9.29 12.30
C PHE A 144 -5.80 -10.66 11.85
N TYR A 145 -5.02 -10.74 10.77
CA TYR A 145 -4.59 -12.02 10.20
C TYR A 145 -3.16 -12.44 10.55
N ILE A 146 -2.29 -11.50 10.96
CA ILE A 146 -0.87 -11.77 11.18
C ILE A 146 -0.48 -11.56 12.65
N ARG A 147 -0.64 -10.34 13.20
CA ARG A 147 -0.25 -10.01 14.59
C ARG A 147 -0.78 -8.69 15.13
#